data_AF-A0A4U8SY78-F1
#
_entry.id   AF-A0A4U8SY78-F1
#
_cell.length_a   1.000
_cell.length_b   1.000
_cell.length_c   1.000
_cell.angle_alpha   90.00
_cell.angle_beta   90.00
_cell.angle_gamma   90.00
#
_symmetry.space_group_name_H-M   'P 1'
#
loop_
_entity.id
_entity.type
_entity.pdbx_description
1 polymer ?
#
loop_
_entity_poly.entity_id
_entity_poly.type
_entity_poly.pdbx_seq_one_letter_code
_entity_poly.pdbx_strand_id
1 'polypeptide(L)'
;MNKCQKLYPKELSDRTINFTNRFKLLFHKPNTDSGFSATLFRDTQADSKDSEHILAFRGTEDSKDIFEADVSLIGGVIPKKQYLDMLDFYGECIEKEYITESTPLIITGHSLWGCLAQSFCLCNKKDSKTKRITL
;
A
#
# COMPACT_ATOMS: atom_id res chain seq x y z
N MET A 1 -13.73 15.47 31.21
CA MET A 1 -13.18 14.48 30.25
C MET A 1 -14.05 14.50 29.00
N ASN A 2 -13.54 15.06 27.91
CA ASN A 2 -14.24 15.09 26.62
C ASN A 2 -14.33 13.67 26.06
N LYS A 3 -15.54 13.14 25.94
CA LYS A 3 -15.79 11.93 25.16
C LYS A 3 -15.64 12.31 23.69
N CYS A 4 -14.61 11.82 23.03
CA CYS A 4 -14.55 11.80 21.56
C CYS A 4 -15.80 11.05 21.06
N GLN A 5 -16.83 11.79 20.64
CA GLN A 5 -17.91 11.23 19.85
C GLN A 5 -17.33 10.87 18.49
N LYS A 6 -17.06 9.58 18.29
CA LYS A 6 -16.81 9.03 16.96
C LYS A 6 -18.07 9.27 16.13
N LEU A 7 -18.03 10.29 15.28
CA LEU A 7 -19.03 10.56 14.26
C LEU A 7 -18.93 9.46 13.19
N TYR A 8 -19.54 8.30 13.45
CA TYR A 8 -19.80 7.34 12.38
C TYR A 8 -21.08 7.77 11.66
N PRO A 9 -21.07 7.92 10.32
CA PRO A 9 -22.27 8.24 9.57
C PRO A 9 -23.22 7.03 9.61
N LYS A 10 -24.53 7.29 9.46
CA LYS A 10 -25.65 6.37 9.12
C LYS A 10 -25.26 4.88 9.09
N GLU A 11 -25.73 4.12 10.08
CA GLU A 11 -25.41 2.71 10.39
C GLU A 11 -24.68 1.96 9.25
N LEU A 12 -23.38 1.72 9.45
CA LEU A 12 -22.57 0.90 8.56
C LEU A 12 -23.21 -0.48 8.39
N SER A 13 -23.29 -0.96 7.15
CA SER A 13 -23.80 -2.32 6.91
C SER A 13 -22.92 -3.38 7.56
N ASP A 14 -23.51 -4.51 7.96
CA ASP A 14 -22.77 -5.66 8.49
C ASP A 14 -21.65 -6.11 7.55
N ARG A 15 -21.89 -6.02 6.23
CA ARG A 15 -20.88 -6.31 5.21
C ARG A 15 -19.65 -5.40 5.37
N THR A 16 -19.84 -4.10 5.56
CA THR A 16 -18.74 -3.14 5.72
C THR A 16 -17.99 -3.38 7.02
N ILE A 17 -18.71 -3.66 8.10
CA ILE A 17 -18.12 -3.97 9.41
C ILE A 17 -17.27 -5.24 9.31
N ASN A 18 -17.82 -6.31 8.74
CA ASN A 18 -17.11 -7.57 8.57
C ASN A 18 -15.88 -7.43 7.66
N PHE A 19 -16.01 -6.69 6.55
CA PHE A 19 -14.90 -6.44 5.65
C PHE A 19 -13.78 -5.63 6.33
N THR A 20 -14.10 -4.53 7.01
CA THR A 20 -13.08 -3.68 7.64
C THR A 20 -12.41 -4.35 8.83
N ASN A 21 -13.13 -5.15 9.63
CA ASN A 21 -12.58 -5.88 10.76
C ASN A 21 -11.67 -7.07 10.36
N ARG A 22 -11.74 -7.52 9.11
CA ARG A 22 -10.87 -8.58 8.57
C ARG A 22 -9.42 -8.12 8.43
N PHE A 23 -9.18 -6.83 8.21
CA PHE A 23 -7.84 -6.30 7.97
C PHE A 23 -7.29 -5.57 9.20
N LYS A 24 -6.10 -5.97 9.64
CA LYS A 24 -5.34 -5.29 10.68
C LYS A 24 -4.32 -4.36 10.04
N LEU A 25 -4.34 -3.08 10.42
CA LEU A 25 -3.27 -2.14 10.06
C LEU A 25 -2.03 -2.46 10.91
N LEU A 26 -0.93 -2.84 10.26
CA LEU A 26 0.35 -3.14 10.92
C LEU A 26 1.23 -1.89 11.00
N PHE A 27 1.36 -1.19 9.87
CA PHE A 27 2.19 0.00 9.78
C PHE A 27 1.62 0.97 8.75
N HIS A 28 1.60 2.26 9.09
CA HIS A 28 1.13 3.31 8.21
C HIS A 28 2.16 4.43 8.18
N LYS A 29 2.55 4.82 6.97
CA LYS A 29 3.34 6.02 6.70
C LYS A 29 2.40 7.09 6.14
N PRO A 30 2.16 8.18 6.89
CA PRO A 30 1.38 9.31 6.38
C PRO A 30 2.10 9.95 5.19
N ASN A 31 1.41 10.85 4.49
CA ASN A 31 1.99 11.57 3.36
C ASN A 31 3.32 12.21 3.74
N THR A 32 4.37 11.83 3.03
CA THR A 32 5.67 12.50 3.06
C THR A 32 5.64 13.74 2.17
N ASP A 33 6.69 14.57 2.24
CA ASP A 33 6.84 15.77 1.41
C ASP A 33 6.91 15.47 -0.11
N SER A 34 7.04 14.20 -0.52
CA SER A 34 6.97 13.78 -1.92
C SER A 34 5.56 13.41 -2.39
N GLY A 35 4.58 13.45 -1.49
CA GLY A 35 3.23 12.94 -1.73
C GLY A 35 3.09 11.42 -1.59
N PHE A 36 4.15 10.71 -1.16
CA PHE A 36 4.08 9.27 -0.90
C PHE A 36 3.40 8.97 0.44
N SER A 37 2.46 8.03 0.41
CA SER A 37 1.91 7.38 1.60
C SER A 37 1.72 5.90 1.35
N ALA A 38 1.93 5.09 2.38
CA ALA A 38 1.81 3.65 2.28
C ALA A 38 1.26 3.05 3.57
N THR A 39 0.59 1.92 3.43
CA THR A 39 0.08 1.16 4.57
C THR A 39 0.30 -0.32 4.36
N LEU A 40 0.85 -0.98 5.37
CA LEU A 40 0.94 -2.43 5.45
C LEU A 40 -0.25 -2.94 6.26
N PHE A 41 -1.05 -3.78 5.62
CA PHE A 41 -2.16 -4.49 6.25
C PHE A 41 -1.85 -5.98 6.38
N ARG A 42 -2.48 -6.59 7.38
CA ARG A 42 -2.59 -8.04 7.51
C ARG A 42 -4.03 -8.47 7.40
N ASP A 43 -4.32 -9.33 6.45
CA ASP A 43 -5.60 -10.01 6.35
C ASP A 43 -5.66 -11.16 7.36
N THR A 44 -6.50 -11.01 8.37
CA THR A 44 -6.67 -12.00 9.46
C THR A 44 -7.48 -13.24 9.04
N GLN A 45 -8.13 -13.20 7.88
CA GLN A 45 -8.93 -14.29 7.32
C GLN A 45 -8.45 -14.67 5.91
N ALA A 46 -7.17 -14.48 5.62
CA ALA A 46 -6.59 -14.88 4.34
C ALA A 46 -6.67 -16.40 4.14
N ASP A 47 -7.07 -16.83 2.95
CA ASP A 47 -7.19 -18.26 2.61
C ASP A 47 -5.83 -18.96 2.44
N SER A 48 -4.74 -18.17 2.35
CA SER A 48 -3.36 -18.65 2.30
C SER A 48 -2.40 -17.68 3.00
N LYS A 49 -1.30 -18.22 3.52
CA LYS A 49 -0.14 -17.46 4.00
C LYS A 49 0.44 -16.52 2.95
N ASP A 50 0.27 -16.86 1.67
CA ASP A 50 0.76 -16.03 0.56
C ASP A 50 -0.06 -14.74 0.32
N SER A 51 -1.23 -14.66 0.94
CA SER A 51 -2.19 -13.54 0.81
C SER A 51 -2.40 -12.77 2.12
N GLU A 52 -1.62 -13.10 3.15
CA GLU A 52 -1.82 -12.57 4.50
C GLU A 52 -1.36 -11.11 4.63
N HIS A 53 -0.38 -10.67 3.84
CA HIS A 53 0.19 -9.32 3.94
C HIS A 53 -0.06 -8.51 2.67
N ILE A 54 -0.61 -7.31 2.85
CA ILE A 54 -1.00 -6.41 1.76
C ILE A 54 -0.26 -5.08 1.95
N LEU A 55 0.64 -4.77 1.02
CA LEU A 55 1.35 -3.50 0.93
C LEU A 55 0.60 -2.58 -0.03
N ALA A 56 -0.11 -1.60 0.53
CA ALA A 56 -0.93 -0.66 -0.22
C ALA A 56 -0.24 0.69 -0.32
N PHE A 57 0.00 1.14 -1.54
CA PHE A 57 0.57 2.45 -1.86
C PHE A 57 -0.52 3.41 -2.31
N ARG A 58 -0.47 4.62 -1.78
CA ARG A 58 -1.48 5.65 -1.98
C ARG A 58 -0.90 6.81 -2.82
N GLY A 59 -1.69 7.23 -3.80
CA GLY A 59 -1.46 8.36 -4.72
C GLY A 59 -1.06 9.66 -4.04
N THR A 60 -0.28 10.50 -4.74
CA THR A 60 -0.20 11.93 -4.45
C THR A 60 -1.62 12.52 -4.45
N GLU A 61 -1.94 13.46 -3.55
CA GLU A 61 -3.30 14.05 -3.45
C GLU A 61 -3.54 15.23 -4.37
N ASP A 62 -2.49 15.91 -4.82
CA ASP A 62 -2.62 17.12 -5.62
C ASP A 62 -3.15 16.78 -7.01
N SER A 63 -4.43 17.04 -7.25
CA SER A 63 -5.16 16.63 -8.46
C SER A 63 -4.54 17.12 -9.78
N LYS A 64 -3.77 18.21 -9.75
CA LYS A 64 -2.98 18.68 -10.90
C LYS A 64 -1.73 17.84 -11.09
N ASP A 65 -0.99 17.60 -10.02
CA ASP A 65 0.24 16.80 -10.02
C ASP A 65 -0.04 15.31 -10.31
N ILE A 66 -1.21 14.79 -9.92
CA ILE A 66 -1.66 13.43 -10.26
C ILE A 66 -1.76 13.29 -11.79
N PHE A 67 -2.44 14.22 -12.46
CA PHE A 67 -2.61 14.15 -13.91
C PHE A 67 -1.27 14.30 -14.62
N GLU A 68 -0.40 15.20 -14.16
CA GLU A 68 0.93 15.38 -14.71
C GLU A 68 1.84 14.17 -14.47
N ALA A 69 1.78 13.55 -13.29
CA ALA A 69 2.53 12.34 -12.97
C ALA A 69 2.05 11.14 -13.79
N ASP A 70 0.73 10.99 -13.97
CA ASP A 70 0.13 9.93 -14.79
C ASP A 70 0.49 10.10 -16.27
N VAL A 71 0.50 11.34 -16.79
CA VAL A 71 0.96 11.64 -18.16
C VAL A 71 2.47 11.44 -18.30
N SER A 72 3.26 11.85 -17.30
CA SER A 72 4.72 11.64 -17.28
C SER A 72 5.09 10.17 -17.24
N LEU A 73 4.27 9.34 -16.57
CA LEU A 73 4.42 7.89 -16.55
C LEU A 73 4.11 7.25 -17.90
N ILE A 74 3.08 7.72 -18.61
CA ILE A 74 2.82 7.34 -20.01
C ILE A 74 4.00 7.73 -20.90
N GLY A 75 4.67 8.85 -20.58
CA GLY A 75 5.94 9.28 -21.19
C GLY A 75 7.19 8.50 -20.75
N GLY A 76 7.06 7.50 -19.87
CA GLY A 76 8.16 6.64 -19.42
C GLY A 76 9.03 7.22 -18.29
N VAL A 77 8.61 8.32 -17.65
CA VAL A 77 9.37 8.95 -16.58
C VAL A 77 8.86 8.47 -15.22
N ILE A 78 9.66 7.66 -14.53
CA ILE A 78 9.37 7.21 -13.17
C ILE A 78 9.86 8.29 -12.18
N PRO A 79 9.00 8.81 -11.27
CA PRO A 79 9.42 9.75 -10.24
C PRO A 79 10.35 9.09 -9.22
N LYS A 80 11.66 9.36 -9.33
CA LYS A 80 12.70 8.70 -8.52
C LYS A 80 12.50 8.86 -7.01
N LYS A 81 12.08 10.04 -6.54
CA LYS A 81 11.88 10.32 -5.10
C LYS A 81 10.82 9.41 -4.49
N GLN A 82 9.68 9.30 -5.16
CA GLN A 82 8.56 8.44 -4.77
C GLN A 82 8.90 6.94 -4.81
N TYR A 83 9.71 6.52 -5.78
CA TYR A 83 10.23 5.15 -5.81
C TYR A 83 11.19 4.86 -4.65
N LEU A 84 12.06 5.80 -4.29
CA LEU A 84 12.95 5.65 -3.13
C LEU A 84 12.16 5.61 -1.81
N ASP A 85 11.18 6.49 -1.63
CA ASP A 85 10.32 6.49 -0.44
C ASP A 85 9.56 5.16 -0.27
N MET A 86 9.18 4.52 -1.38
CA MET A 86 8.60 3.19 -1.41
C MET A 86 9.57 2.11 -0.93
N LEU A 87 10.83 2.15 -1.37
CA LEU A 87 11.86 1.21 -0.91
C LEU A 87 12.18 1.42 0.58
N ASP A 88 12.27 2.68 1.02
CA ASP A 88 12.51 3.03 2.42
C ASP A 88 11.37 2.50 3.31
N PHE A 89 10.11 2.67 2.89
CA PHE A 89 8.98 2.12 3.64
C PHE A 89 9.01 0.58 3.72
N TYR A 90 9.37 -0.09 2.63
CA TYR A 90 9.55 -1.55 2.65
C TYR A 90 10.66 -1.97 3.61
N GLY A 91 11.80 -1.26 3.60
CA GLY A 91 12.89 -1.46 4.55
C GLY A 91 12.43 -1.27 6.01
N GLU A 92 11.71 -0.17 6.29
CA GLU A 92 11.14 0.08 7.62
C GLU A 92 10.19 -1.04 8.08
N CYS A 93 9.43 -1.65 7.16
CA CYS A 93 8.55 -2.78 7.49
C CYS A 93 9.35 -4.02 7.93
N ILE A 94 10.52 -4.25 7.35
CA ILE A 94 11.43 -5.34 7.72
C ILE A 94 12.14 -5.02 9.04
N GLU A 95 12.71 -3.82 9.18
CA GLU A 95 13.42 -3.38 10.38
C GLU A 95 12.54 -3.43 11.63
N LYS A 96 11.24 -3.13 11.48
CA LYS A 96 10.25 -3.21 12.56
C LYS A 96 9.65 -4.61 12.74
N GLU A 97 10.17 -5.60 12.03
CA GLU A 97 9.78 -7.01 12.12
C GLU A 97 8.29 -7.28 11.81
N TYR A 98 7.63 -6.41 11.04
CA TYR A 98 6.27 -6.68 10.58
C TYR A 98 6.24 -7.76 9.49
N ILE A 99 7.29 -7.80 8.67
CA ILE A 99 7.52 -8.76 7.59
C ILE A 99 9.00 -9.10 7.48
N THR A 100 9.35 -10.08 6.67
CA THR A 100 10.72 -10.44 6.27
C THR A 100 10.88 -10.28 4.76
N GLU A 101 12.11 -10.33 4.26
CA GLU A 101 12.38 -10.36 2.82
C GLU A 101 11.68 -11.53 2.09
N SER A 102 11.48 -12.65 2.80
CA SER A 102 10.81 -13.85 2.28
C SER A 102 9.30 -13.85 2.42
N THR A 103 8.73 -12.87 3.14
CA THR A 103 7.30 -12.82 3.39
C THR A 103 6.56 -12.56 2.08
N PRO A 104 5.60 -13.42 1.69
CA PRO A 104 4.78 -13.16 0.53
C PRO A 104 3.96 -11.88 0.71
N LEU A 105 3.96 -11.02 -0.31
CA LEU A 105 3.26 -9.74 -0.30
C LEU A 105 2.30 -9.66 -1.48
N ILE A 106 1.09 -9.20 -1.19
CA ILE A 106 0.21 -8.60 -2.18
C ILE A 106 0.56 -7.12 -2.22
N ILE A 107 0.96 -6.62 -3.39
CA ILE A 107 1.30 -5.20 -3.57
C ILE A 107 0.24 -4.56 -4.44
N THR A 108 -0.33 -3.45 -3.96
CA THR A 108 -1.39 -2.73 -4.67
C THR A 108 -1.15 -1.23 -4.63
N GLY A 109 -1.60 -0.54 -5.67
CA GLY A 109 -1.50 0.90 -5.80
C GLY A 109 -2.25 1.37 -7.03
N HIS A 110 -2.81 2.58 -6.97
CA HIS A 110 -3.53 3.18 -8.09
C HIS A 110 -2.58 3.95 -9.02
N SER A 111 -2.83 3.87 -10.32
CA SER A 111 -2.11 4.58 -11.38
C SER A 111 -0.58 4.43 -11.32
N LEU A 112 0.17 5.50 -11.04
CA LEU A 112 1.62 5.46 -10.84
C LEU A 112 2.08 4.39 -9.86
N TRP A 113 1.38 4.24 -8.74
CA TRP A 113 1.76 3.25 -7.73
C TRP A 113 1.48 1.82 -8.18
N GLY A 114 0.53 1.63 -9.09
CA GLY A 114 0.32 0.35 -9.77
C GLY A 114 1.52 0.00 -10.67
N CYS A 115 2.04 0.98 -11.42
CA CYS A 115 3.27 0.79 -12.20
C CYS A 115 4.49 0.53 -11.31
N LEU A 116 4.67 1.31 -10.24
CA LEU A 116 5.77 1.14 -9.30
C LEU A 116 5.70 -0.20 -8.55
N ALA A 117 4.50 -0.65 -8.16
CA ALA A 117 4.28 -1.97 -7.58
C ALA A 117 4.73 -3.09 -8.52
N GLN A 118 4.48 -2.93 -9.83
CA GLN A 118 4.94 -3.89 -10.84
C GLN A 118 6.46 -3.86 -10.99
N SER A 119 7.07 -2.68 -11.06
CA SER A 119 8.53 -2.53 -11.10
C SER A 119 9.18 -3.13 -9.85
N PHE A 120 8.61 -2.89 -8.66
CA PHE A 120 9.09 -3.50 -7.42
C PHE A 120 9.02 -5.02 -7.45
N CYS A 121 7.89 -5.60 -7.91
CA CYS A 121 7.76 -7.06 -8.05
C CYS A 121 8.77 -7.65 -9.05
N LEU A 122 9.15 -6.91 -10.09
CA LEU A 122 10.14 -7.34 -11.08
C LEU A 122 11.57 -7.25 -10.53
N CYS A 123 11.90 -6.18 -9.80
CA CYS A 123 13.22 -5.97 -9.22
C CYS A 123 13.50 -6.93 -8.05
N ASN A 124 12.48 -7.23 -7.23
CA ASN A 124 12.59 -8.12 -6.07
C ASN A 124 12.26 -9.59 -6.39
N LYS A 125 12.27 -9.97 -7.67
CA LYS A 125 12.00 -11.34 -8.14
C LYS A 125 13.18 -12.30 -7.92
N LYS A 126 13.92 -12.14 -6.83
CA LYS A 126 14.72 -13.22 -6.26
C LYS A 126 13.75 -14.02 -5.38
N ASP A 127 13.38 -15.20 -5.86
CA ASP A 127 12.56 -16.22 -5.17
C ASP A 127 11.02 -16.08 -5.23
N SER A 128 10.50 -16.23 -6.45
CA SER A 128 9.35 -17.10 -6.83
C SER A 128 8.05 -17.20 -5.97
N LYS A 129 7.66 -16.24 -5.12
CA LYS A 129 6.34 -16.31 -4.41
C LYS A 129 5.48 -15.05 -4.34
N THR A 130 5.87 -13.93 -4.97
CA THR A 130 5.04 -12.71 -4.96
C THR A 130 3.85 -12.85 -5.92
N LYS A 131 2.62 -12.91 -5.39
CA LYS A 131 1.39 -12.92 -6.21
C LYS A 131 0.96 -11.50 -6.56
N ARG A 132 0.86 -11.25 -7.87
CA ARG A 132 0.45 -9.97 -8.46
C ARG A 132 -1.07 -9.89 -8.52
N ILE A 133 -1.65 -8.87 -7.89
CA ILE A 133 -3.06 -8.49 -8.09
C ILE A 133 -3.05 -7.02 -8.54
N THR A 134 -3.32 -6.80 -9.83
CA THR A 134 -3.56 -5.46 -10.37
C THR A 134 -5.05 -5.18 -10.23
N LEU A 135 -5.42 -4.06 -9.61
CA LEU A 135 -6.78 -3.51 -9.64
C LEU A 135 -6.85 -2.39 -10.67
#